data_AF-A0A2L1KDT8-F1
#
_entry.id   AF-A0A2L1KDT8-F1
#
_cell.length_a   1.000
_cell.length_b   1.000
_cell.length_c   1.000
_cell.angle_alpha   90.00
_cell.angle_beta   90.00
_cell.angle_gamma   90.00
#
_symmetry.space_group_name_H-M   'P 1'
#
loop_
_entity.id
_entity.type
_entity.pdbx_description
1 polymer ?
#
loop_
_entity_poly.entity_id
_entity_poly.type
_entity_poly.pdbx_seq_one_letter_code
_entity_poly.pdbx_strand_id
1 'polypeptide(L)'
;MEKADAQLRFLCDAGFSAGDATYALMAISYFTVGAVLEQQASEADAEERGEDQLTTSASTMPARLQSAMKIVYEGGPDAAFERGLALIIGGLEKMRLTTNDIEVLKNVDE
;
A
#
# COMPACT_ATOMS: atom_id res chain seq x y z
N MET A 1 -16.08 17.07 8.08
CA MET A 1 -15.49 17.68 6.86
C MET A 1 -14.19 18.42 7.16
N GLU A 2 -14.11 19.18 8.25
CA GLU A 2 -12.89 19.92 8.65
C GLU A 2 -11.59 19.10 8.65
N LYS A 3 -11.59 17.87 9.17
CA LYS A 3 -10.39 17.01 9.16
C LYS A 3 -9.93 16.58 7.76
N ALA A 4 -10.88 16.31 6.86
CA ALA A 4 -10.56 15.91 5.48
C ALA A 4 -10.00 17.10 4.69
N ASP A 5 -10.56 18.29 4.91
CA ASP A 5 -10.05 19.54 4.33
C ASP A 5 -8.62 19.84 4.83
N ALA A 6 -8.37 19.64 6.13
CA ALA A 6 -7.02 19.81 6.70
C ALA A 6 -5.99 18.84 6.10
N GLN A 7 -6.36 17.58 5.87
CA GLN A 7 -5.49 16.59 5.22
C GLN A 7 -5.18 16.95 3.77
N LEU A 8 -6.20 17.38 3.02
CA LEU A 8 -6.04 17.82 1.63
C LEU A 8 -5.12 19.04 1.57
N ARG A 9 -5.36 20.05 2.41
CA ARG A 9 -4.53 21.25 2.49
C ARG A 9 -3.08 20.92 2.85
N PHE A 10 -2.87 20.04 3.82
CA PHE A 10 -1.52 19.61 4.21
C PHE A 10 -0.74 19.00 3.04
N LEU A 11 -1.37 18.15 2.22
CA LEU A 11 -0.72 17.56 1.05
C LEU A 11 -0.48 18.58 -0.06
N CYS A 12 -1.41 19.52 -0.27
CA CYS A 12 -1.21 20.62 -1.21
C CYS A 12 -0.03 21.51 -0.78
N ASP A 13 0.04 21.86 0.51
CA ASP A 13 1.16 22.64 1.09
C ASP A 13 2.50 21.89 0.95
N ALA A 14 2.46 20.56 0.86
CA ALA A 14 3.62 19.71 0.61
C ALA A 14 4.00 19.58 -0.88
N GLY A 15 3.28 20.22 -1.80
CA GLY A 15 3.59 20.27 -3.24
C GLY A 15 2.80 19.33 -4.13
N PHE A 16 1.72 18.71 -3.63
CA PHE A 16 0.79 17.94 -4.47
C PHE A 16 -0.26 18.85 -5.10
N SER A 17 -0.73 18.49 -6.30
CA SER A 17 -1.99 19.07 -6.81
C SER A 17 -3.17 18.58 -5.97
N ALA A 18 -4.27 19.32 -5.92
CA ALA A 18 -5.48 18.88 -5.20
C ALA A 18 -6.02 17.52 -5.71
N GLY A 19 -5.86 17.25 -7.02
CA GLY A 19 -6.21 15.97 -7.62
C GLY A 19 -5.33 14.84 -7.11
N ASP A 20 -4.01 15.01 -7.18
CA ASP A 20 -3.05 14.00 -6.73
C ASP A 20 -3.14 13.75 -5.22
N ALA A 21 -3.33 14.80 -4.43
CA ALA A 21 -3.54 14.70 -2.99
C ALA A 21 -4.81 13.89 -2.66
N THR A 22 -5.90 14.10 -3.40
CA THR A 22 -7.13 13.32 -3.23
C THR A 22 -6.90 11.84 -3.57
N TYR A 23 -6.27 11.56 -4.71
CA TYR A 23 -5.96 10.19 -5.11
C TYR A 23 -4.96 9.50 -4.16
N ALA A 24 -4.02 10.24 -3.58
CA ALA A 24 -3.11 9.73 -2.56
C ALA A 24 -3.86 9.25 -1.31
N LEU A 25 -4.77 10.10 -0.78
CA LEU A 25 -5.61 9.75 0.37
C LEU A 25 -6.50 8.54 0.08
N MET A 26 -7.08 8.47 -1.12
CA MET A 26 -7.91 7.33 -1.54
C MET A 26 -7.08 6.05 -1.67
N ALA A 27 -5.90 6.10 -2.29
CA ALA A 27 -5.04 4.94 -2.49
C ALA A 27 -4.62 4.33 -1.15
N ILE A 28 -4.19 5.17 -0.19
CA ILE A 28 -3.83 4.72 1.16
C ILE A 28 -5.05 4.11 1.87
N SER A 29 -6.23 4.74 1.74
CA SER A 29 -7.46 4.23 2.36
C SER A 29 -7.87 2.87 1.81
N TYR A 30 -7.88 2.71 0.49
CA TYR A 30 -8.24 1.44 -0.16
C TYR A 30 -7.24 0.34 0.15
N PHE A 31 -5.94 0.65 0.12
CA PHE A 31 -4.91 -0.30 0.53
C PHE A 31 -5.10 -0.77 1.98
N THR A 32 -5.32 0.17 2.89
CA THR A 32 -5.48 -0.14 4.33
C THR A 32 -6.72 -0.98 4.59
N VAL A 33 -7.87 -0.59 4.04
CA VAL A 33 -9.11 -1.36 4.19
C VAL A 33 -8.97 -2.75 3.56
N GLY A 34 -8.38 -2.85 2.36
CA GLY A 34 -8.13 -4.13 1.71
C GLY A 34 -7.24 -5.04 2.55
N ALA A 35 -6.12 -4.53 3.07
CA ALA A 35 -5.22 -5.31 3.93
C ALA A 35 -5.92 -5.83 5.19
N VAL A 36 -6.75 -5.00 5.83
CA VAL A 36 -7.52 -5.39 7.01
C VAL A 36 -8.55 -6.48 6.67
N LEU A 37 -9.27 -6.36 5.55
CA LEU A 37 -10.24 -7.37 5.13
C LEU A 37 -9.58 -8.72 4.86
N GLU A 38 -8.44 -8.73 4.18
CA GLU A 38 -7.67 -9.96 3.90
C GLU A 38 -7.17 -10.60 5.20
N GLN A 39 -6.68 -9.80 6.15
CA GLN A 39 -6.23 -10.30 7.44
C GLN A 39 -7.39 -10.90 8.24
N GLN A 40 -8.52 -10.20 8.33
CA GLN A 40 -9.71 -10.69 9.05
C GLN A 40 -10.27 -11.97 8.42
N ALA A 41 -10.29 -12.07 7.09
CA ALA A 41 -10.70 -13.29 6.39
C ALA A 41 -9.72 -14.45 6.67
N SER A 42 -8.41 -14.18 6.63
CA SER A 42 -7.39 -15.19 6.91
C SER A 42 -7.46 -15.72 8.35
N GLU A 43 -7.73 -14.86 9.33
CA GLU A 43 -7.93 -15.20 10.74
C GLU A 43 -9.20 -16.02 10.95
N ALA A 44 -10.31 -15.63 10.32
CA ALA A 44 -11.57 -16.39 10.37
C ALA A 44 -11.41 -17.80 9.78
N ASP A 45 -10.75 -17.91 8.64
CA ASP A 45 -10.49 -19.18 7.97
C ASP A 45 -9.43 -20.05 8.68
N ALA A 46 -8.58 -19.46 9.54
CA ALA A 46 -7.55 -20.20 10.27
C ALA A 46 -8.17 -21.19 11.27
N GLU A 47 -9.36 -20.89 11.79
CA GLU A 47 -10.12 -21.82 12.64
C GLU A 47 -10.66 -23.03 11.86
N GLU A 48 -10.88 -22.88 10.54
CA GLU A 48 -11.46 -23.90 9.67
C GLU A 48 -10.38 -24.71 8.90
N ARG A 49 -9.22 -24.10 8.63
CA ARG A 49 -8.04 -24.75 8.03
C ARG A 49 -7.31 -25.62 9.06
N GLY A 50 -7.73 -26.88 9.18
CA GLY A 50 -6.97 -27.89 9.93
C GLY A 50 -5.53 -28.06 9.41
N GLU A 51 -4.59 -28.41 10.29
CA GLU A 51 -3.14 -28.49 10.03
C GLU A 51 -2.76 -29.32 8.78
N ASP A 52 -3.58 -30.32 8.43
CA ASP A 52 -3.34 -31.30 7.37
C ASP A 52 -3.49 -30.74 5.92
N GLN A 53 -4.30 -29.69 5.74
CA GLN A 53 -4.45 -29.02 4.42
C GLN A 53 -3.27 -28.09 4.08
N LEU A 54 -2.64 -27.52 5.10
CA LEU A 54 -1.52 -26.58 4.94
C LEU A 54 -0.24 -27.31 4.49
N THR A 55 0.00 -28.50 5.04
CA THR A 55 1.16 -29.35 4.72
C THR A 55 1.06 -29.97 3.32
N THR A 56 -0.13 -30.43 2.93
CA THR A 56 -0.39 -31.05 1.63
C THR A 56 -0.21 -30.04 0.49
N SER A 57 -0.76 -28.83 0.63
CA SER A 57 -0.63 -27.75 -0.37
C SER A 57 0.80 -27.23 -0.51
N ALA A 58 1.59 -27.25 0.57
CA ALA A 58 2.98 -26.82 0.55
C ALA A 58 3.90 -27.76 -0.24
N SER A 59 3.62 -29.06 -0.23
CA SER A 59 4.47 -30.09 -0.85
C SER A 59 4.36 -30.17 -2.38
N THR A 60 3.31 -29.59 -2.97
CA THR A 60 3.05 -29.60 -4.42
C THR A 60 3.39 -28.27 -5.11
N MET A 61 3.75 -27.23 -4.34
CA MET A 61 4.08 -25.91 -4.88
C MET A 61 5.46 -25.87 -5.57
N PRO A 62 5.61 -25.13 -6.69
CA PRO A 62 6.91 -24.83 -7.28
C PRO A 62 7.83 -24.11 -6.28
N ALA A 63 9.12 -24.46 -6.28
CA ALA A 63 10.09 -23.98 -5.29
C ALA A 63 10.16 -22.44 -5.13
N ARG A 64 10.02 -21.69 -6.23
CA ARG A 64 9.99 -20.22 -6.19
C ARG A 64 8.78 -19.69 -5.42
N LEU A 65 7.60 -20.28 -5.63
CA LEU A 65 6.38 -19.88 -4.94
C LEU A 65 6.43 -20.28 -3.47
N GLN A 66 6.92 -21.48 -3.16
CA GLN A 66 7.11 -21.93 -1.78
C GLN A 66 8.04 -20.99 -1.01
N SER A 67 9.15 -20.59 -1.62
CA SER A 67 10.11 -19.64 -1.02
C SER A 67 9.48 -18.26 -0.79
N ALA A 68 8.71 -17.75 -1.77
CA ALA A 68 8.03 -16.46 -1.65
C ALA A 68 6.96 -16.48 -0.55
N MET A 69 6.13 -17.52 -0.50
CA MET A 69 5.11 -17.70 0.54
C MET A 69 5.73 -17.81 1.93
N LYS A 70 6.86 -18.52 2.07
CA LYS A 70 7.60 -18.60 3.32
C LYS A 70 8.04 -17.21 3.81
N ILE A 71 8.62 -16.39 2.94
CA ILE A 71 9.07 -15.02 3.29
C ILE A 71 7.89 -14.17 3.77
N VAL A 72 6.74 -14.24 3.09
CA VAL A 72 5.55 -13.47 3.46
C VAL A 72 4.97 -13.97 4.78
N TYR A 73 4.88 -15.29 4.97
CA TYR A 73 4.34 -15.91 6.18
C TYR A 73 5.21 -15.61 7.42
N GLU A 74 6.53 -15.77 7.30
CA GLU A 74 7.47 -15.46 8.39
C GLU A 74 7.49 -13.98 8.74
N GLY A 75 7.21 -13.09 7.78
CA GLY A 75 7.11 -11.65 8.01
C GLY A 75 5.82 -11.25 8.74
N GLY A 76 4.74 -12.01 8.57
CA GLY A 76 3.44 -11.71 9.15
C GLY A 76 2.70 -10.54 8.47
N PRO A 77 1.42 -10.32 8.84
CA PRO A 77 0.55 -9.34 8.19
C PRO A 77 1.04 -7.90 8.35
N ASP A 78 1.55 -7.52 9.52
CA ASP A 78 2.06 -6.16 9.79
C ASP A 78 3.24 -5.82 8.87
N ALA A 79 4.21 -6.73 8.71
CA ALA A 79 5.35 -6.48 7.83
C ALA A 79 4.95 -6.42 6.35
N ALA A 80 3.90 -7.14 5.95
CA ALA A 80 3.35 -7.05 4.60
C ALA A 80 2.65 -5.70 4.38
N PHE A 81 1.85 -5.25 5.35
CA PHE A 81 1.19 -3.94 5.33
C PHE A 81 2.21 -2.80 5.21
N GLU A 82 3.22 -2.76 6.09
CA GLU A 82 4.23 -1.70 6.11
C GLU A 82 5.04 -1.65 4.81
N ARG A 83 5.39 -2.80 4.23
CA ARG A 83 6.07 -2.84 2.92
C ARG A 83 5.17 -2.31 1.81
N GLY A 84 3.89 -2.69 1.79
CA GLY A 84 2.94 -2.18 0.80
C GLY A 84 2.72 -0.68 0.92
N LEU A 85 2.58 -0.16 2.14
CA LEU A 85 2.45 1.27 2.41
C LEU A 85 3.70 2.04 1.98
N ALA A 86 4.89 1.53 2.28
CA ALA A 86 6.14 2.14 1.84
C ALA A 86 6.26 2.21 0.31
N LEU A 87 5.79 1.19 -0.42
CA LEU A 87 5.76 1.21 -1.89
C LEU A 87 4.83 2.30 -2.43
N ILE A 88 3.65 2.47 -1.82
CA ILE A 88 2.71 3.53 -2.19
C ILE A 88 3.32 4.90 -1.93
N ILE A 89 3.86 5.13 -0.73
CA ILE A 89 4.50 6.40 -0.36
C ILE A 89 5.66 6.73 -1.30
N GLY A 90 6.54 5.76 -1.60
CA GLY A 90 7.65 5.98 -2.54
C GLY A 90 7.17 6.31 -3.97
N GLY A 91 6.01 5.81 -4.39
CA GLY A 91 5.37 6.21 -5.64
C GLY A 91 4.85 7.66 -5.60
N LEU A 92 4.22 8.05 -4.50
CA LEU A 92 3.70 9.41 -4.28
C LEU A 92 4.83 10.45 -4.21
N GLU A 93 5.96 10.11 -3.59
CA GLU A 93 7.14 10.98 -3.54
C GLU A 93 7.66 11.31 -4.94
N LYS A 94 7.70 10.31 -5.84
CA LYS A 94 8.10 10.52 -7.24
C LYS A 94 7.10 11.38 -8.00
N MET A 95 5.80 11.15 -7.80
CA MET A 95 4.73 11.95 -8.40
C MET A 95 4.85 13.43 -8.02
N ARG A 96 5.09 13.72 -6.73
CA ARG A 96 5.31 15.09 -6.24
C ARG A 96 6.47 15.77 -6.96
N LEU A 97 7.60 15.08 -7.10
CA LEU A 97 8.80 15.63 -7.74
C LEU A 97 8.52 15.98 -9.22
N THR A 98 7.81 15.12 -9.95
CA THR A 98 7.49 15.36 -11.36
C THR A 98 6.55 16.56 -11.57
N THR A 99 5.62 16.81 -10.64
CA THR A 99 4.72 17.98 -10.73
C THR A 99 5.50 19.28 -10.50
N ASN A 100 6.43 19.27 -9.53
CA ASN A 100 7.23 20.45 -9.20
C ASN A 100 8.23 20.81 -10.32
N ASP A 101 8.82 19.82 -10.99
CA ASP A 101 9.74 20.05 -12.11
C ASP A 101 9.02 20.69 -13.32
N ILE A 102 7.76 20.35 -13.57
CA ILE A 102 6.96 20.96 -14.65
C ILE A 102 6.60 22.42 -14.36
N GLU A 103 6.28 22.77 -13.10
CA GLU A 103 5.99 24.16 -12.73
C GLU A 103 7.25 25.05 -12.73
N VAL A 104 8.40 24.52 -12.30
CA VAL A 104 9.68 25.26 -12.36
C VAL A 104 10.05 25.58 -13.81
N LEU A 105 9.88 24.65 -14.74
CA LEU A 105 10.18 24.88 -16.16
C LEU A 105 9.27 25.94 -16.80
N LYS A 106 8.01 26.08 -16.35
CA LYS A 106 7.10 27.12 -16.85
C LYS A 106 7.47 28.53 -16.40
N ASN A 107 8.14 28.68 -15.25
CA ASN A 107 8.48 29.97 -14.66
C ASN A 107 9.86 30.50 -15.07
N VAL A 108 10.64 29.75 -15.87
CA VAL A 108 11.97 30.16 -16.36
C VAL A 108 11.90 30.87 -17.73
N ASP A 109 10.75 30.76 -18.41
CA ASP A 109 10.51 31.35 -19.74
C ASP A 109 9.76 32.71 -19.70
N GLU A 110 9.57 33.31 -18.51
CA GLU A 110 9.06 34.70 -18.32
C GLU A 110 10.15 35.66 -17.84
#